data_AF-D2QUI3-F1
#
_entry.id   AF-D2QUI3-F1
#
_cell.length_a   1.000
_cell.length_b   1.000
_cell.length_c   1.000
_cell.angle_alpha   90.00
_cell.angle_beta   90.00
_cell.angle_gamma   90.00
#
_symmetry.space_group_name_H-M   'P 1'
#
loop_
_entity.id
_entity.type
_entity.pdbx_description
1 polymer ?
#
loop_
_entity_poly.entity_id
_entity_poly.type
_entity_poly.pdbx_seq_one_letter_code
_entity_poly.pdbx_strand_id
1 'polypeptide(L)'
;MLTSTQQATLDYHLRLPPSITTFDYHLRETNLLTNEALILELTDHYTTALLERMAQGMTFEGALTATQQAFGGRKGLQKMERQYNQVTFRQYDERWKQALVSQFQKPLLWRQTMPAYAVMFFGSLLILTQDPIKDPQWTSFTQGIWQGLLGGILIGPFGLLWPYLKAIFQHGLHNVPVQVLYLVKRQTLLTSLQCLLGIGGYFWLMPLLPSALQAFLMSLFVAGMCLYMLTAHYMRELLYVYEESR
;
A
#
# COMPACT_ATOMS: atom_id res chain seq x y z
N MET A 1 -43.86 16.63 -34.58
CA MET A 1 -42.94 16.92 -35.70
C MET A 1 -41.78 17.72 -35.14
N LEU A 2 -40.60 17.10 -35.03
CA LEU A 2 -39.38 17.83 -34.71
C LEU A 2 -39.03 18.70 -35.92
N THR A 3 -38.56 19.92 -35.69
CA THR A 3 -38.07 20.78 -36.78
C THR A 3 -36.81 20.16 -37.38
N SER A 4 -36.57 20.34 -38.69
CA SER A 4 -35.40 19.75 -39.37
C SER A 4 -34.08 20.09 -38.68
N THR A 5 -34.01 21.23 -38.00
CA THR A 5 -32.91 21.66 -37.15
C THR A 5 -32.75 20.81 -35.89
N GLN A 6 -33.82 20.48 -35.16
CA GLN A 6 -33.74 19.58 -34.00
C GLN A 6 -33.33 18.15 -34.39
N GLN A 7 -33.77 17.69 -35.56
CA GLN A 7 -33.39 16.37 -36.06
C GLN A 7 -31.92 16.32 -36.51
N ALA A 8 -31.41 17.41 -37.09
CA ALA A 8 -29.99 17.56 -37.41
C ALA A 8 -29.10 17.67 -36.15
N THR A 9 -29.55 18.35 -35.09
CA THR A 9 -28.81 18.41 -33.81
C THR A 9 -28.82 17.06 -33.07
N LEU A 10 -29.93 16.31 -33.16
CA LEU A 10 -30.01 14.95 -32.62
C LEU A 10 -29.09 13.98 -33.38
N ASP A 11 -29.07 14.06 -34.72
CA ASP A 11 -28.15 13.28 -35.57
C ASP A 11 -26.68 13.67 -35.35
N TYR A 12 -26.41 14.94 -35.01
CA TYR A 12 -25.06 15.41 -34.70
C TYR A 12 -24.56 14.87 -33.35
N HIS A 13 -25.42 14.84 -32.31
CA HIS A 13 -25.08 14.21 -31.03
C HIS A 13 -24.95 12.68 -31.13
N LEU A 14 -25.61 12.04 -32.09
CA LEU A 14 -25.45 10.60 -32.40
C LEU A 14 -24.19 10.28 -33.23
N ARG A 15 -23.54 11.27 -33.85
CA ARG A 15 -22.33 11.08 -34.70
C ARG A 15 -21.03 11.54 -34.07
N LEU A 16 -21.07 12.29 -32.96
CA LEU A 16 -19.84 12.65 -32.26
C LEU A 16 -19.21 11.39 -31.68
N PRO A 17 -17.89 11.21 -31.81
CA PRO A 17 -17.22 10.11 -31.14
C PRO A 17 -17.56 10.18 -29.65
N PRO A 18 -17.81 9.04 -28.99
CA PRO A 18 -17.98 9.00 -27.54
C PRO A 18 -16.88 9.83 -26.87
N SER A 19 -17.27 10.78 -26.02
CA SER A 19 -16.28 11.56 -25.29
C SER A 19 -15.50 10.59 -24.39
N ILE A 20 -14.18 10.81 -24.28
CA ILE A 20 -13.27 10.01 -23.45
C ILE A 20 -13.83 9.78 -22.04
N THR A 21 -14.59 10.74 -21.53
CA THR A 21 -15.30 10.68 -20.24
C THR A 21 -16.31 9.54 -20.13
N THR A 22 -17.02 9.19 -21.21
CA THR A 22 -18.00 8.08 -21.22
C THR A 22 -17.30 6.74 -21.15
N PHE A 23 -16.13 6.61 -21.80
CA PHE A 23 -15.30 5.41 -21.70
C PHE A 23 -14.71 5.23 -20.32
N ASP A 24 -14.14 6.30 -19.77
CA ASP A 24 -13.55 6.29 -18.44
C ASP A 24 -14.60 5.88 -17.39
N TYR A 25 -15.80 6.45 -17.48
CA TYR A 25 -16.94 6.02 -16.67
C TYR A 25 -17.28 4.53 -16.86
N HIS A 26 -17.34 4.04 -18.09
CA HIS A 26 -17.71 2.64 -18.33
C HIS A 26 -16.64 1.65 -17.83
N LEU A 27 -15.35 1.97 -18.00
CA LEU A 27 -14.24 1.15 -17.51
C LEU A 27 -14.19 1.16 -15.97
N ARG A 28 -14.35 2.31 -15.33
CA ARG A 28 -14.30 2.45 -13.87
C ARG A 28 -15.57 1.97 -13.18
N GLU A 29 -16.73 2.51 -13.54
CA GLU A 29 -17.96 2.30 -12.77
C GLU A 29 -18.69 1.01 -13.17
N THR A 30 -18.67 0.66 -14.46
CA THR A 30 -19.38 -0.56 -14.91
C THR A 30 -18.52 -1.81 -14.76
N ASN A 31 -17.23 -1.72 -15.12
CA ASN A 31 -16.32 -2.86 -15.09
C ASN A 31 -15.56 -2.99 -13.76
N LEU A 32 -15.57 -1.94 -12.92
CA LEU A 32 -14.85 -1.87 -11.64
C LEU A 32 -13.33 -2.03 -11.80
N LEU A 33 -12.77 -1.39 -12.82
CA LEU A 33 -11.32 -1.32 -13.01
C LEU A 33 -10.75 -0.17 -12.17
N THR A 34 -9.62 -0.43 -11.53
CA THR A 34 -8.95 0.46 -10.56
C THR A 34 -7.51 0.81 -10.96
N ASN A 35 -6.90 0.02 -11.84
CA ASN A 35 -5.54 0.26 -12.30
C ASN A 35 -5.52 1.33 -13.41
N GLU A 36 -5.07 2.53 -13.07
CA GLU A 36 -4.95 3.68 -14.00
C GLU A 36 -4.18 3.38 -15.27
N ALA A 37 -3.03 2.70 -15.15
CA ALA A 37 -2.18 2.42 -16.29
C ALA A 37 -2.86 1.45 -17.27
N LEU A 38 -3.56 0.45 -16.75
CA LEU A 38 -4.39 -0.43 -17.57
C LEU A 38 -5.58 0.30 -18.17
N ILE A 39 -6.26 1.17 -17.42
CA ILE A 39 -7.41 1.93 -17.93
C ILE A 39 -6.98 2.80 -19.11
N LEU A 40 -5.82 3.45 -19.02
CA LEU A 40 -5.26 4.27 -20.10
C LEU A 40 -4.95 3.42 -21.34
N GLU A 41 -4.27 2.28 -21.16
CA GLU A 41 -3.96 1.34 -22.24
C GLU A 41 -5.24 0.75 -22.88
N LEU A 42 -6.20 0.33 -22.05
CA LEU A 42 -7.49 -0.17 -22.51
C LEU A 42 -8.28 0.91 -23.23
N THR A 43 -8.23 2.16 -22.80
CA THR A 43 -8.99 3.25 -23.43
C THR A 43 -8.56 3.44 -24.89
N ASP A 44 -7.26 3.36 -25.18
CA ASP A 44 -6.74 3.47 -26.55
C ASP A 44 -7.21 2.30 -27.44
N HIS A 45 -7.06 1.07 -26.94
CA HIS A 45 -7.50 -0.12 -27.64
C HIS A 45 -9.02 -0.22 -27.79
N TYR A 46 -9.79 0.16 -26.77
CA TYR A 46 -11.25 0.21 -26.81
C TYR A 46 -11.74 1.23 -27.83
N THR A 47 -11.15 2.42 -27.83
CA THR A 47 -11.56 3.49 -28.75
C THR A 47 -11.34 3.05 -30.18
N THR A 48 -10.18 2.47 -30.48
CA THR A 48 -9.86 1.93 -31.80
C THR A 48 -10.86 0.85 -32.23
N ALA A 49 -11.05 -0.17 -31.39
CA ALA A 49 -11.94 -1.30 -31.71
C ALA A 49 -13.43 -0.91 -31.80
N LEU A 50 -13.84 0.13 -31.07
CA LEU A 50 -15.20 0.64 -31.13
C LEU A 50 -15.44 1.47 -32.39
N LEU A 51 -14.48 2.34 -32.76
CA LEU A 51 -14.54 3.11 -33.99
C LEU A 51 -14.59 2.20 -35.23
N GLU A 52 -13.81 1.13 -35.24
CA GLU A 52 -13.85 0.12 -36.31
C GLU A 52 -15.23 -0.54 -36.44
N ARG A 53 -15.87 -0.91 -35.33
CA ARG A 53 -17.22 -1.50 -35.33
C ARG A 53 -18.29 -0.50 -35.75
N MET A 54 -18.18 0.76 -35.33
CA MET A 54 -19.06 1.82 -35.79
C MET A 54 -18.91 2.09 -37.28
N ALA A 55 -17.69 2.05 -37.82
CA ALA A 55 -17.43 2.17 -39.25
C ALA A 55 -18.04 1.02 -40.07
N GLN A 56 -18.24 -0.15 -39.45
CA GLN A 56 -18.97 -1.29 -40.03
C GLN A 56 -20.50 -1.13 -39.96
N GLY A 57 -21.02 -0.01 -39.46
CA GLY A 57 -22.45 0.28 -39.38
C GLY A 57 -23.13 -0.21 -38.10
N MET A 58 -22.39 -0.66 -37.09
CA MET A 58 -22.97 -0.95 -35.78
C MET A 58 -23.39 0.33 -35.06
N THR A 59 -24.50 0.27 -34.32
CA THR A 59 -24.84 1.34 -33.37
C THR A 59 -23.81 1.42 -32.25
N PHE A 60 -23.67 2.58 -31.61
CA PHE A 60 -22.71 2.77 -30.51
C PHE A 60 -22.88 1.73 -29.40
N GLU A 61 -24.10 1.48 -28.92
CA GLU A 61 -24.36 0.51 -27.85
C GLU A 61 -24.01 -0.94 -28.27
N GLY A 62 -24.31 -1.30 -29.52
CA GLY A 62 -23.95 -2.59 -30.09
C GLY A 62 -22.44 -2.75 -30.23
N ALA A 63 -21.76 -1.73 -30.75
CA ALA A 63 -20.31 -1.68 -30.86
C ALA A 63 -19.64 -1.75 -29.48
N LEU A 64 -20.15 -1.03 -28.48
CA LEU A 64 -19.65 -1.04 -27.10
C LEU A 64 -19.76 -2.43 -26.48
N THR A 65 -20.94 -3.05 -26.56
CA THR A 65 -21.18 -4.39 -26.02
C THR A 65 -20.31 -5.43 -26.73
N ALA A 66 -20.24 -5.38 -28.07
CA ALA A 66 -19.41 -6.29 -28.86
C ALA A 66 -17.90 -6.12 -28.58
N THR A 67 -17.45 -4.88 -28.39
CA THR A 67 -16.08 -4.57 -27.97
C THR A 67 -15.81 -5.16 -26.59
N GLN A 68 -16.70 -4.92 -25.62
CA GLN A 68 -16.56 -5.48 -24.28
C GLN A 68 -16.49 -7.02 -24.29
N GLN A 69 -17.33 -7.68 -25.09
CA GLN A 69 -17.29 -9.13 -25.25
C GLN A 69 -15.98 -9.61 -25.89
N ALA A 70 -15.42 -8.86 -26.85
CA ALA A 70 -14.13 -9.20 -27.45
C ALA A 70 -12.97 -9.16 -26.44
N PHE A 71 -13.04 -8.30 -25.41
CA PHE A 71 -12.11 -8.31 -24.27
C PHE A 71 -12.45 -9.37 -23.20
N GLY A 72 -13.36 -10.30 -23.49
CA GLY A 72 -13.80 -11.36 -22.58
C GLY A 72 -14.87 -10.92 -21.57
N GLY A 73 -15.57 -9.82 -21.86
CA GLY A 73 -16.56 -9.22 -20.99
C GLY A 73 -15.95 -8.65 -19.71
N ARG A 74 -16.80 -8.34 -18.73
CA ARG A 74 -16.36 -7.86 -17.41
C ARG A 74 -15.35 -8.79 -16.73
N LYS A 75 -15.54 -10.11 -16.84
CA LYS A 75 -14.62 -11.10 -16.25
C LYS A 75 -13.24 -11.10 -16.94
N GLY A 76 -13.21 -10.91 -18.25
CA GLY A 76 -11.97 -10.81 -19.02
C GLY A 76 -11.16 -9.57 -18.63
N LEU A 77 -11.81 -8.41 -18.54
CA LEU A 77 -11.18 -7.16 -18.10
C LEU A 77 -10.62 -7.26 -16.68
N GLN A 78 -11.38 -7.82 -15.74
CA GLN A 78 -10.89 -8.06 -14.38
C GLN A 78 -9.73 -9.05 -14.33
N LYS A 79 -9.69 -10.04 -15.23
CA LYS A 79 -8.55 -10.96 -15.35
C LYS A 79 -7.31 -10.22 -15.87
N MET A 80 -7.46 -9.36 -16.88
CA MET A 80 -6.38 -8.51 -17.38
C MET A 80 -5.83 -7.61 -16.27
N GLU A 81 -6.70 -6.98 -15.48
CA GLU A 81 -6.30 -6.17 -14.33
C GLU A 81 -5.52 -6.95 -13.29
N ARG A 82 -5.95 -8.18 -12.96
CA ARG A 82 -5.18 -9.03 -12.04
C ARG A 82 -3.79 -9.33 -12.59
N GLN A 83 -3.65 -9.60 -13.88
CA GLN A 83 -2.36 -9.87 -14.51
C GLN A 83 -1.48 -8.62 -14.49
N TYR A 84 -2.04 -7.46 -14.82
CA TYR A 84 -1.33 -6.19 -14.77
C TYR A 84 -0.88 -5.83 -13.36
N ASN A 85 -1.76 -6.01 -12.36
CA ASN A 85 -1.45 -5.83 -10.94
C ASN A 85 -0.35 -6.79 -10.47
N GLN A 86 -0.32 -8.05 -10.94
CA GLN A 86 0.75 -8.98 -10.60
C GLN A 86 2.11 -8.52 -11.11
N VAL A 87 2.19 -8.02 -12.33
CA VAL A 87 3.43 -7.47 -12.89
C VAL A 87 3.85 -6.21 -12.13
N THR A 88 2.89 -5.31 -11.86
CA THR A 88 3.11 -4.08 -11.10
C THR A 88 3.62 -4.37 -9.68
N PHE A 89 3.04 -5.34 -8.99
CA PHE A 89 3.48 -5.76 -7.65
C PHE A 89 4.89 -6.34 -7.65
N ARG A 90 5.29 -7.10 -8.68
CA ARG A 90 6.68 -7.56 -8.80
C ARG A 90 7.65 -6.39 -8.93
N GLN A 91 7.31 -5.37 -9.71
CA GLN A 91 8.12 -4.17 -9.82
C GLN A 91 8.22 -3.42 -8.48
N TYR A 92 7.12 -3.32 -7.74
CA TYR A 92 7.12 -2.74 -6.39
C TYR A 92 7.96 -3.54 -5.41
N ASP A 93 7.92 -4.87 -5.47
CA ASP A 93 8.77 -5.73 -4.64
C ASP A 93 10.26 -5.54 -4.95
N GLU A 94 10.66 -5.40 -6.20
CA GLU A 94 12.05 -5.10 -6.56
C GLU A 94 12.48 -3.72 -6.05
N ARG A 95 11.63 -2.69 -6.19
CA ARG A 95 11.88 -1.37 -5.60
C ARG A 95 11.97 -1.43 -4.08
N TRP A 96 11.13 -2.24 -3.43
CA TRP A 96 11.16 -2.44 -1.98
C TRP A 96 12.47 -3.09 -1.52
N LYS A 97 12.93 -4.12 -2.24
CA LYS A 97 14.25 -4.73 -1.98
C LYS A 97 15.39 -3.72 -2.18
N GLN A 98 15.34 -2.95 -3.26
CA GLN A 98 16.33 -1.90 -3.51
C GLN A 98 16.33 -0.84 -2.41
N ALA A 99 15.15 -0.39 -1.96
CA ALA A 99 15.00 0.52 -0.85
C ALA A 99 15.62 -0.05 0.44
N LEU A 100 15.29 -1.31 0.77
CA LEU A 100 15.85 -1.98 1.94
C LEU A 100 17.38 -2.09 1.86
N VAL A 101 17.92 -2.56 0.74
CA VAL A 101 19.37 -2.66 0.53
C VAL A 101 20.04 -1.28 0.59
N SER A 102 19.40 -0.24 0.03
CA SER A 102 19.94 1.12 0.01
C SER A 102 20.07 1.72 1.41
N GLN A 103 19.25 1.29 2.37
CA GLN A 103 19.42 1.70 3.76
C GLN A 103 20.77 1.20 4.29
N PHE A 104 21.10 -0.07 4.06
CA PHE A 104 22.39 -0.65 4.48
C PHE A 104 23.60 -0.09 3.75
N GLN A 105 23.41 0.50 2.56
CA GLN A 105 24.50 1.09 1.77
C GLN A 105 24.87 2.52 2.21
N LYS A 106 23.96 3.27 2.85
CA LYS A 106 24.21 4.67 3.20
C LYS A 106 24.73 4.81 4.64
N PRO A 107 25.71 5.71 4.89
CA PRO A 107 26.13 6.06 6.26
C PRO A 107 24.99 6.73 7.07
N LEU A 108 23.85 7.04 6.45
CA LEU A 108 22.66 7.53 7.13
C LEU A 108 22.08 6.53 8.14
N LEU A 109 22.10 5.22 7.86
CA LEU A 109 21.67 4.24 8.86
C LEU A 109 22.54 4.37 10.11
N TRP A 110 23.85 4.39 9.94
CA TRP A 110 24.77 4.60 11.06
C TRP A 110 24.47 5.92 11.78
N ARG A 111 24.21 7.02 11.06
CA ARG A 111 23.92 8.30 11.71
C ARG A 111 22.62 8.31 12.52
N GLN A 112 21.61 7.54 12.11
CA GLN A 112 20.27 7.57 12.71
C GLN A 112 20.02 6.43 13.70
N THR A 113 20.47 5.22 13.37
CA THR A 113 20.24 4.05 14.22
C THR A 113 21.30 3.93 15.32
N MET A 114 22.55 4.33 15.07
CA MET A 114 23.63 4.17 16.05
C MET A 114 23.40 4.96 17.34
N PRO A 115 22.88 6.21 17.33
CA PRO A 115 22.50 6.90 18.57
C PRO A 115 21.40 6.16 19.34
N ALA A 116 20.38 5.64 18.66
CA ALA A 116 19.31 4.88 19.29
C ALA A 116 19.83 3.55 19.88
N TYR A 117 20.69 2.84 19.13
CA TYR A 117 21.39 1.65 19.60
C TYR A 117 22.30 1.95 20.78
N ALA A 118 23.04 3.05 20.75
CA ALA A 118 23.93 3.46 21.84
C ALA A 118 23.12 3.74 23.11
N VAL A 119 22.06 4.56 23.03
CA VAL A 119 21.19 4.86 24.17
C VAL A 119 20.59 3.58 24.76
N MET A 120 20.10 2.68 23.90
CA MET A 120 19.54 1.40 24.33
C MET A 120 20.59 0.47 24.95
N PHE A 121 21.77 0.38 24.34
CA PHE A 121 22.86 -0.46 24.80
C PHE A 121 23.42 0.04 26.14
N PHE A 122 23.72 1.34 26.25
CA PHE A 122 24.15 1.93 27.52
C PHE A 122 23.05 1.83 28.59
N GLY A 123 21.79 2.04 28.22
CA GLY A 123 20.65 1.78 29.10
C GLY A 123 20.61 0.34 29.61
N SER A 124 20.87 -0.64 28.73
CA SER A 124 20.92 -2.06 29.10
C SER A 124 22.09 -2.40 30.04
N LEU A 125 23.25 -1.75 29.85
CA LEU A 125 24.40 -1.91 30.74
C LEU A 125 24.14 -1.32 32.12
N LEU A 126 23.45 -0.18 32.21
CA LEU A 126 23.06 0.40 33.49
C LEU A 126 22.11 -0.53 34.25
N ILE A 127 21.16 -1.15 33.56
CA ILE A 127 20.25 -2.16 34.15
C ILE A 127 21.03 -3.36 34.68
N LEU A 128 22.08 -3.81 33.96
CA LEU A 128 22.92 -4.93 34.38
C LEU A 128 23.70 -4.70 35.66
N THR A 129 24.05 -3.45 35.96
CA THR A 129 24.78 -3.11 37.19
C THR A 129 23.89 -3.04 38.42
N GLN A 130 22.56 -3.07 38.25
CA GLN A 130 21.60 -2.94 39.34
C GLN A 130 20.98 -4.29 39.69
N ASP A 131 20.88 -4.56 40.99
CA ASP A 131 20.36 -5.82 41.51
C ASP A 131 18.82 -5.69 41.63
N PRO A 132 18.03 -6.28 40.70
CA PRO A 132 16.59 -6.02 40.62
C PRO A 132 15.82 -6.49 41.85
N ILE A 133 16.42 -7.35 42.66
CA ILE A 133 15.88 -7.85 43.92
C ILE A 133 15.90 -6.77 45.02
N LYS A 134 16.83 -5.81 44.94
CA LYS A 134 17.04 -4.80 45.99
C LYS A 134 16.30 -3.50 45.72
N ASP A 135 15.90 -3.23 44.48
CA ASP A 135 15.25 -1.97 44.12
C ASP A 135 13.97 -2.18 43.26
N PRO A 136 12.79 -2.22 43.90
CA PRO A 136 11.51 -2.43 43.22
C PRO A 136 11.11 -1.27 42.27
N GLN A 137 11.81 -0.13 42.30
CA GLN A 137 11.57 0.95 41.35
C GLN A 137 11.99 0.54 39.93
N TRP A 138 13.05 -0.26 39.79
CA TRP A 138 13.56 -0.69 38.48
C TRP A 138 12.66 -1.71 37.79
N THR A 139 12.09 -2.65 38.54
CA THR A 139 11.09 -3.57 37.99
C THR A 139 9.89 -2.82 37.45
N SER A 140 9.43 -1.78 38.16
CA SER A 140 8.32 -0.92 37.75
C SER A 140 8.64 -0.12 36.48
N PHE A 141 9.88 0.40 36.38
CA PHE A 141 10.36 1.11 35.18
C PHE A 141 10.40 0.20 33.95
N THR A 142 10.98 -1.00 34.06
CA THR A 142 11.06 -1.95 32.94
C THR A 142 9.68 -2.44 32.47
N GLN A 143 8.74 -2.64 33.41
CA GLN A 143 7.36 -2.97 33.09
C GLN A 143 6.65 -1.80 32.40
N GLY A 144 6.90 -0.56 32.81
CA GLY A 144 6.37 0.65 32.17
C GLY A 144 6.85 0.78 30.72
N ILE A 145 8.14 0.54 30.45
CA ILE A 145 8.67 0.47 29.08
C ILE A 145 7.94 -0.59 28.28
N TRP A 146 7.70 -1.76 28.88
CA TRP A 146 7.05 -2.86 28.18
C TRP A 146 5.59 -2.59 27.84
N GLN A 147 4.84 -2.04 28.79
CA GLN A 147 3.45 -1.60 28.57
C GLN A 147 3.39 -0.51 27.50
N GLY A 148 4.35 0.43 27.50
CA GLY A 148 4.47 1.45 26.47
C GLY A 148 4.76 0.87 25.09
N LEU A 149 5.67 -0.10 24.99
CA LEU A 149 5.97 -0.80 23.73
C LEU A 149 4.77 -1.60 23.23
N LEU A 150 4.11 -2.39 24.09
CA LEU A 150 2.90 -3.12 23.72
C LEU A 150 1.77 -2.19 23.30
N GLY A 151 1.56 -1.09 24.03
CA GLY A 151 0.59 -0.06 23.67
C GLY A 151 0.91 0.57 22.31
N GLY A 152 2.18 0.87 22.07
CA GLY A 152 2.67 1.36 20.78
C GLY A 152 2.50 0.35 19.64
N ILE A 153 2.67 -0.95 19.90
CA ILE A 153 2.43 -2.03 18.93
C ILE A 153 0.94 -2.16 18.60
N LEU A 154 0.03 -1.86 19.52
CA LEU A 154 -1.41 -1.89 19.26
C LEU A 154 -1.90 -0.62 18.52
N ILE A 155 -1.35 0.54 18.85
CA ILE A 155 -1.77 1.84 18.29
C ILE A 155 -1.03 2.17 16.98
N GLY A 156 0.23 1.79 16.86
CA GLY A 156 1.09 2.04 15.71
C GLY A 156 0.51 1.53 14.37
N PRO A 157 -0.04 0.31 14.28
CA PRO A 157 -0.73 -0.18 13.09
C PRO A 157 -1.89 0.73 12.69
N PHE A 158 -2.65 1.26 13.66
CA PHE A 158 -3.73 2.21 13.38
C PHE A 158 -3.20 3.51 12.77
N GLY A 159 -2.12 4.08 13.32
CA GLY A 159 -1.49 5.29 12.75
C GLY A 159 -0.94 5.06 11.33
N LEU A 160 -0.37 3.88 11.08
CA LEU A 160 0.11 3.49 9.76
C LEU A 160 -1.03 3.25 8.76
N LEU A 161 -2.16 2.70 9.22
CA LEU A 161 -3.33 2.40 8.41
C LEU A 161 -4.23 3.63 8.19
N TRP A 162 -4.16 4.63 9.06
CA TRP A 162 -4.97 5.85 9.01
C TRP A 162 -5.02 6.55 7.65
N PRO A 163 -3.87 6.86 6.98
CA PRO A 163 -3.93 7.49 5.66
C PRO A 163 -4.66 6.63 4.63
N TYR A 164 -4.59 5.29 4.74
CA TYR A 164 -5.28 4.38 3.82
C TYR A 164 -6.77 4.29 4.14
N LEU A 165 -7.15 4.25 5.42
CA LEU A 165 -8.55 4.34 5.83
C LEU A 165 -9.16 5.65 5.30
N LYS A 166 -8.45 6.77 5.44
CA LYS A 166 -8.88 8.06 4.87
C LYS A 166 -9.07 7.98 3.34
N ALA A 167 -8.13 7.35 2.63
CA ALA A 167 -8.26 7.16 1.17
C ALA A 167 -9.48 6.31 0.79
N ILE A 168 -9.75 5.22 1.53
CA ILE A 168 -10.94 4.36 1.33
C ILE A 168 -12.23 5.15 1.57
N PHE A 169 -12.28 5.99 2.61
CA PHE A 169 -13.45 6.83 2.88
C PHE A 169 -13.67 7.91 1.80
N GLN A 170 -12.58 8.43 1.21
CA GLN A 170 -12.66 9.46 0.17
C GLN A 170 -13.02 8.91 -1.22
N HIS A 171 -12.45 7.77 -1.61
CA HIS A 171 -12.58 7.23 -2.97
C HIS A 171 -13.54 6.02 -3.03
N GLY A 172 -14.01 5.53 -1.89
CA GLY A 172 -14.82 4.32 -1.78
C GLY A 172 -13.97 3.04 -1.72
N LEU A 173 -14.60 1.95 -1.25
CA LEU A 173 -13.95 0.63 -1.12
C LEU A 173 -13.48 0.04 -2.46
N HIS A 174 -14.07 0.49 -3.57
CA HIS A 174 -13.85 -0.10 -4.89
C HIS A 174 -12.79 0.64 -5.70
N ASN A 175 -12.38 1.85 -5.33
CA ASN A 175 -11.43 2.68 -6.07
C ASN A 175 -10.14 2.92 -5.28
N VAL A 176 -9.70 1.90 -4.55
CA VAL A 176 -8.44 1.98 -3.80
C VAL A 176 -7.28 1.83 -4.78
N PRO A 177 -6.36 2.82 -4.85
CA PRO A 177 -5.21 2.74 -5.74
C PRO A 177 -4.39 1.47 -5.48
N VAL A 178 -3.88 0.86 -6.54
CA VAL A 178 -3.11 -0.40 -6.48
C VAL A 178 -1.87 -0.26 -5.57
N GLN A 179 -1.29 0.93 -5.48
CA GLN A 179 -0.20 1.33 -4.60
C GLN A 179 -0.61 1.20 -3.12
N VAL A 180 -1.79 1.71 -2.78
CA VAL A 180 -2.35 1.62 -1.42
C VAL A 180 -2.61 0.17 -1.07
N LEU A 181 -3.18 -0.61 -1.99
CA LEU A 181 -3.42 -2.03 -1.78
C LEU A 181 -2.11 -2.80 -1.54
N TYR A 182 -1.06 -2.49 -2.31
CA TYR A 182 0.28 -3.05 -2.13
C TYR A 182 0.84 -2.72 -0.75
N LEU A 183 0.81 -1.44 -0.37
CA LEU A 183 1.32 -0.96 0.92
C LEU A 183 0.54 -1.58 2.08
N VAL A 184 -0.79 -1.61 2.02
CA VAL A 184 -1.63 -2.24 3.05
C VAL A 184 -1.30 -3.72 3.18
N LYS A 185 -1.18 -4.45 2.06
CA LYS A 185 -0.85 -5.88 2.09
C LYS A 185 0.51 -6.13 2.73
N ARG A 186 1.53 -5.37 2.35
CA ARG A 186 2.91 -5.54 2.85
C ARG A 186 3.02 -5.11 4.31
N GLN A 187 2.47 -3.95 4.65
CA GLN A 187 2.51 -3.39 5.99
C GLN A 187 1.72 -4.25 6.97
N THR A 188 0.53 -4.75 6.58
CA THR A 188 -0.27 -5.63 7.44
C THR A 188 0.52 -6.90 7.78
N LEU A 189 1.10 -7.56 6.79
CA LEU A 189 1.88 -8.79 7.01
C LEU A 189 3.08 -8.56 7.94
N LEU A 190 3.89 -7.54 7.65
CA LEU A 190 5.11 -7.26 8.43
C LEU A 190 4.77 -6.79 9.85
N THR A 191 3.77 -5.93 9.99
CA THR A 191 3.30 -5.46 11.30
C THR A 191 2.74 -6.62 12.13
N SER A 192 1.90 -7.49 11.54
CA SER A 192 1.39 -8.67 12.25
C SER A 192 2.51 -9.59 12.70
N LEU A 193 3.52 -9.83 11.85
CA LEU A 193 4.69 -10.62 12.24
C LEU A 193 5.45 -9.97 13.40
N GLN A 194 5.64 -8.66 13.38
CA GLN A 194 6.29 -7.92 14.46
C GLN A 194 5.47 -7.96 15.76
N CYS A 195 4.15 -7.82 15.68
CA CYS A 195 3.26 -7.96 16.84
C CYS A 195 3.38 -9.36 17.45
N LEU A 196 3.34 -10.41 16.62
CA LEU A 196 3.48 -11.79 17.07
C LEU A 196 4.86 -12.04 17.71
N LEU A 197 5.93 -11.53 17.10
CA LEU A 197 7.28 -11.64 17.66
C LEU A 197 7.43 -10.86 18.97
N GLY A 198 6.85 -9.66 19.07
CA GLY A 198 6.89 -8.84 20.28
C GLY A 198 6.10 -9.48 21.43
N ILE A 199 4.86 -9.89 21.18
CA ILE A 199 3.98 -10.53 22.17
C ILE A 199 4.54 -11.89 22.58
N GLY A 200 4.82 -12.78 21.60
CA GLY A 200 5.35 -14.11 21.87
C GLY A 200 6.75 -14.06 22.50
N GLY A 201 7.61 -13.18 22.00
CA GLY A 201 8.92 -12.93 22.59
C GLY A 201 8.81 -12.53 24.05
N TYR A 202 7.89 -11.63 24.40
CA TYR A 202 7.73 -11.21 25.79
C TYR A 202 7.09 -12.22 26.71
N PHE A 203 5.97 -12.81 26.32
CA PHE A 203 5.24 -13.68 27.24
C PHE A 203 5.89 -15.06 27.36
N TRP A 204 6.61 -15.52 26.34
CA TRP A 204 7.16 -16.88 26.32
C TRP A 204 8.68 -16.94 26.36
N LEU A 205 9.38 -16.07 25.62
CA LEU A 205 10.84 -16.15 25.53
C LEU A 205 11.53 -15.38 26.67
N MET A 206 11.13 -14.14 26.94
CA MET A 206 11.79 -13.27 27.92
C MET A 206 11.89 -13.87 29.34
N PRO A 207 10.86 -14.52 29.90
CA PRO A 207 10.93 -15.06 31.27
C PRO A 207 11.97 -16.18 31.42
N LEU A 208 12.38 -16.80 30.31
CA LEU A 208 13.38 -17.87 30.29
C LEU A 208 14.82 -17.35 30.20
N LEU A 209 14.99 -16.05 29.95
CA LEU A 209 16.29 -15.45 29.65
C LEU A 209 16.84 -14.64 30.83
N PRO A 210 18.17 -14.58 31.01
CA PRO A 210 18.80 -13.65 31.95
C PRO A 210 18.46 -12.19 31.60
N SER A 211 18.36 -11.32 32.61
CA SER A 211 18.02 -9.89 32.46
C SER A 211 18.90 -9.16 31.43
N ALA A 212 20.20 -9.50 31.38
CA ALA A 212 21.15 -9.02 30.37
C ALA A 212 20.67 -9.23 28.94
N LEU A 213 20.24 -10.46 28.65
CA LEU A 213 19.83 -10.88 27.31
C LEU A 213 18.46 -10.31 26.97
N GLN A 214 17.58 -10.15 27.97
CA GLN A 214 16.27 -9.52 27.77
C GLN A 214 16.45 -8.08 27.26
N ALA A 215 17.26 -7.26 27.93
CA ALA A 215 17.49 -5.88 27.54
C ALA A 215 18.15 -5.77 26.15
N PHE A 216 19.09 -6.67 25.84
CA PHE A 216 19.69 -6.75 24.51
C PHE A 216 18.66 -7.09 23.42
N LEU A 217 17.83 -8.12 23.61
CA LEU A 217 16.78 -8.49 22.66
C LEU A 217 15.73 -7.39 22.49
N MET A 218 15.40 -6.65 23.56
CA MET A 218 14.52 -5.48 23.48
C MET A 218 15.12 -4.40 22.57
N SER A 219 16.41 -4.10 22.74
CA SER A 219 17.09 -3.11 21.89
C SER A 219 17.07 -3.51 20.41
N LEU A 220 17.31 -4.79 20.12
CA LEU A 220 17.25 -5.33 18.76
C LEU A 220 15.83 -5.25 18.19
N PHE A 221 14.82 -5.62 18.97
CA PHE A 221 13.43 -5.57 18.55
C PHE A 221 13.00 -4.14 18.19
N VAL A 222 13.28 -3.17 19.06
CA VAL A 222 12.93 -1.77 18.82
C VAL A 222 13.71 -1.19 17.64
N ALA A 223 14.99 -1.52 17.50
CA ALA A 223 15.75 -1.10 16.34
C ALA A 223 15.20 -1.69 15.03
N GLY A 224 14.77 -2.95 15.05
CA GLY A 224 14.06 -3.58 13.94
C GLY A 224 12.75 -2.86 13.59
N MET A 225 11.98 -2.44 14.61
CA MET A 225 10.77 -1.63 14.42
C MET A 225 11.08 -0.25 13.81
N CYS A 226 12.12 0.43 14.27
CA CYS A 226 12.54 1.72 13.73
C CYS A 226 12.98 1.60 12.27
N LEU A 227 13.80 0.60 11.93
CA LEU A 227 14.21 0.32 10.56
C LEU A 227 13.00 0.04 9.66
N TYR A 228 12.05 -0.74 10.16
CA TYR A 228 10.82 -1.02 9.44
C TYR A 228 9.99 0.25 9.18
N MET A 229 9.76 1.07 10.20
CA MET A 229 9.03 2.33 10.08
C MET A 229 9.70 3.27 9.06
N LEU A 230 11.02 3.37 9.09
CA LEU A 230 11.80 4.18 8.16
C LEU A 230 11.71 3.65 6.72
N THR A 231 11.76 2.34 6.55
CA THR A 231 11.57 1.68 5.24
C THR A 231 10.17 1.91 4.69
N ALA A 232 9.15 1.74 5.53
CA ALA A 232 7.76 1.95 5.15
C ALA A 232 7.51 3.41 4.74
N HIS A 233 8.08 4.37 5.48
CA HIS A 233 8.00 5.78 5.15
C HIS A 233 8.68 6.11 3.81
N TYR A 234 9.92 5.66 3.61
CA TYR A 234 10.66 5.89 2.37
C TYR A 234 9.95 5.26 1.15
N MET A 235 9.41 4.05 1.31
CA MET A 235 8.65 3.40 0.25
C MET A 235 7.35 4.12 -0.09
N ARG A 236 6.71 4.73 0.92
CA ARG A 236 5.53 5.57 0.70
C ARG A 236 5.91 6.77 -0.17
N GLU A 237 6.98 7.48 0.18
CA GLU A 237 7.46 8.62 -0.63
C GLU A 237 7.81 8.21 -2.06
N LEU A 238 8.54 7.11 -2.25
CA LEU A 238 8.90 6.63 -3.59
C LEU A 238 7.69 6.28 -4.46
N LEU A 239 6.62 5.75 -3.87
CA LEU A 239 5.41 5.39 -4.62
C LEU A 239 4.60 6.63 -5.01
N TYR A 240 4.48 7.63 -4.12
CA TYR A 240 3.70 8.84 -4.41
C TYR A 240 4.44 9.84 -5.31
N VAL A 241 5.75 10.05 -5.11
CA VAL A 241 6.54 11.00 -5.93
C VAL A 241 6.61 10.58 -7.39
N TYR A 242 6.61 9.27 -7.67
CA TYR A 242 6.65 8.78 -9.05
C TYR A 242 5.35 9.10 -9.82
N GLU A 243 4.22 9.18 -9.13
CA GLU A 243 2.91 9.38 -9.74
C GLU A 243 2.67 10.85 -10.10
N GLU A 244 3.16 11.78 -9.28
CA GLU A 244 3.13 13.23 -9.62
C GLU A 244 4.02 13.58 -10.82
N SER A 245 4.94 12.68 -11.21
CA SER A 245 5.87 12.90 -12.34
C SER A 245 5.38 12.35 -13.68
N ARG A 246 4.23 11.66 -13.73
CA ARG A 246 3.61 11.13 -14.95
C ARG A 246 2.39 11.95 -15.35
#